data_AF-E6ZGV4-F1
#
_entry.id   AF-E6ZGV4-F1
#
_cell.length_a   1.000
_cell.length_b   1.000
_cell.length_c   1.000
_cell.angle_alpha   90.00
_cell.angle_beta   90.00
_cell.angle_gamma   90.00
#
_symmetry.space_group_name_H-M   'P 1'
#
loop_
_entity.id
_entity.type
_entity.pdbx_description
1 polymer ?
#
loop_
_entity_poly.entity_id
_entity_poly.type
_entity_poly.pdbx_seq_one_letter_code
_entity_poly.pdbx_strand_id
1 'polypeptide(L)'
;MEEVDKMQSVPDLESALCSVFGIDLPEPRRGVLLEMYVQTVLFCREHSFKKEQTSALLSIIKSIHEANIQTPLNNIEQCFKYCKELLLCHSVRRPPFSINLFSSEEVSCILEYIHNSYVRHYKLYKYIFTPQVKLDLSLTYSGFPDQDKHTMEDSSAPEAEAKTDSGPQTQEASIAESEGDTLGKIIKKDCAEINV
;
A
#
# COMPACT_ATOMS: atom_id res chain seq x y z
N MET A 1 5.16 -23.74 10.24
CA MET A 1 6.14 -23.63 9.15
C MET A 1 6.65 -24.98 8.65
N GLU A 2 6.77 -26.02 9.49
CA GLU A 2 7.27 -27.33 9.04
C GLU A 2 6.41 -28.02 7.97
N GLU A 3 5.10 -27.80 7.99
CA GLU A 3 4.18 -28.36 6.99
C GLU A 3 4.36 -27.69 5.63
N VAL A 4 4.44 -26.36 5.62
CA VAL A 4 4.69 -25.55 4.42
C VAL A 4 6.02 -25.89 3.77
N ASP A 5 7.05 -26.22 4.55
CA ASP A 5 8.37 -26.59 4.02
C ASP A 5 8.34 -27.96 3.29
N LYS A 6 7.48 -28.88 3.72
CA LYS A 6 7.37 -30.24 3.15
C LYS A 6 6.53 -30.31 1.88
N MET A 7 5.63 -29.36 1.66
CA MET A 7 4.66 -29.41 0.56
C MET A 7 5.27 -29.01 -0.78
N GLN A 8 5.43 -29.95 -1.72
CA GLN A 8 5.97 -29.63 -3.04
C GLN A 8 4.91 -29.21 -4.07
N SER A 9 3.64 -29.55 -3.86
CA SER A 9 2.57 -29.16 -4.75
C SER A 9 2.04 -27.76 -4.40
N VAL A 10 1.72 -26.96 -5.42
CA VAL A 10 1.07 -25.64 -5.27
C VAL A 10 -0.27 -25.71 -4.53
N PRO A 11 -1.22 -26.62 -4.86
CA PRO A 11 -2.51 -26.63 -4.18
C PRO A 11 -2.43 -27.02 -2.69
N ASP A 12 -1.50 -27.91 -2.33
CA ASP A 12 -1.27 -28.26 -0.92
C ASP A 12 -0.67 -27.07 -0.15
N LEU A 13 0.24 -26.35 -0.81
CA LEU A 13 0.86 -25.14 -0.26
C LEU A 13 -0.16 -24.02 -0.04
N GLU A 14 -1.06 -23.77 -1.00
CA GLU A 14 -2.17 -22.82 -0.85
C GLU A 14 -3.06 -23.18 0.35
N SER A 15 -3.44 -24.46 0.47
CA SER A 15 -4.26 -24.95 1.57
C SER A 15 -3.59 -24.73 2.94
N ALA A 16 -2.29 -24.99 3.03
CA ALA A 16 -1.55 -24.77 4.26
C ALA A 16 -1.38 -23.28 4.58
N LEU A 17 -1.11 -22.44 3.59
CA LEU A 17 -1.01 -20.99 3.79
C LEU A 17 -2.36 -20.39 4.20
N CYS A 18 -3.46 -20.84 3.61
CA CYS A 18 -4.83 -20.51 4.05
C CYS A 18 -5.03 -20.79 5.54
N SER A 19 -4.67 -22.01 5.97
CA SER A 19 -4.81 -22.45 7.36
C SER A 19 -3.93 -21.64 8.31
N VAL A 20 -2.65 -21.45 7.98
CA VAL A 20 -1.66 -20.76 8.82
C VAL A 20 -1.98 -19.29 8.98
N PHE A 21 -2.41 -18.61 7.91
CA PHE A 21 -2.69 -17.18 7.93
C PHE A 21 -4.16 -16.84 8.25
N GLY A 22 -5.03 -17.84 8.38
CA GLY A 22 -6.45 -17.64 8.66
C GLY A 22 -7.16 -16.81 7.58
N ILE A 23 -6.86 -17.09 6.31
CA ILE A 23 -7.34 -16.28 5.18
C ILE A 23 -8.81 -16.59 4.91
N ASP A 24 -9.71 -15.79 5.47
CA ASP A 24 -11.14 -15.81 5.18
C ASP A 24 -11.54 -14.60 4.33
N LEU A 25 -11.32 -14.72 3.01
CA LEU A 25 -11.60 -13.67 2.03
C LEU A 25 -12.43 -14.22 0.86
N PRO A 26 -13.34 -13.40 0.29
CA PRO A 26 -14.00 -13.75 -0.96
C PRO A 26 -13.04 -13.65 -2.14
N GLU A 27 -13.32 -14.38 -3.22
CA GLU A 27 -12.63 -14.17 -4.49
C GLU A 27 -13.00 -12.81 -5.11
N PRO A 28 -12.08 -12.13 -5.82
CA PRO A 28 -10.72 -12.57 -6.21
C PRO A 28 -9.63 -12.26 -5.17
N ARG A 29 -9.99 -11.67 -4.01
CA ARG A 29 -9.03 -11.19 -3.01
C ARG A 29 -8.22 -12.34 -2.42
N ARG A 30 -8.89 -13.46 -2.15
CA ARG A 30 -8.23 -14.67 -1.63
C ARG A 30 -7.17 -15.19 -2.60
N GLY A 31 -7.51 -15.40 -3.88
CA GLY A 31 -6.56 -15.90 -4.88
C GLY A 31 -5.34 -15.00 -5.02
N VAL A 32 -5.53 -13.68 -5.11
CA VAL A 32 -4.40 -12.73 -5.26
C VAL A 32 -3.51 -12.71 -4.02
N LEU A 33 -4.09 -12.81 -2.82
CA LEU A 33 -3.32 -12.84 -1.58
C LEU A 33 -2.53 -14.15 -1.43
N LEU A 34 -3.15 -15.29 -1.77
CA LEU A 34 -2.50 -16.59 -1.75
C LEU A 34 -1.38 -16.68 -2.77
N GLU A 35 -1.60 -16.23 -4.00
CA GLU A 35 -0.58 -16.20 -5.05
C GLU A 35 0.68 -15.45 -4.57
N MET A 36 0.50 -14.30 -3.92
CA MET A 36 1.60 -13.53 -3.33
C MET A 36 2.38 -14.35 -2.29
N TYR A 37 1.70 -15.07 -1.39
CA TYR A 37 2.35 -15.89 -0.38
C TYR A 37 3.01 -17.14 -0.95
N VAL A 38 2.37 -17.82 -1.90
CA VAL A 38 2.93 -18.97 -2.61
C VAL A 38 4.21 -18.55 -3.31
N GLN A 39 4.18 -17.44 -4.06
CA GLN A 39 5.35 -16.95 -4.77
C GLN A 39 6.49 -16.55 -3.84
N THR A 40 6.17 -16.07 -2.63
CA THR A 40 7.17 -15.80 -1.58
C THR A 40 7.85 -17.07 -1.12
N VAL A 41 7.09 -18.15 -0.89
CA VAL A 41 7.63 -19.44 -0.49
C VAL A 41 8.48 -20.04 -1.60
N LEU A 42 8.04 -19.96 -2.86
CA LEU A 42 8.80 -20.44 -4.01
C LEU A 42 10.13 -19.69 -4.14
N PHE A 43 10.12 -18.37 -4.00
CA PHE A 43 11.35 -17.56 -3.96
C PHE A 43 12.29 -18.00 -2.82
N CYS A 44 11.77 -18.23 -1.61
CA CYS A 44 12.59 -18.72 -0.50
C CYS A 44 13.25 -20.08 -0.81
N ARG A 45 12.53 -20.98 -1.49
CA ARG A 45 13.04 -22.30 -1.87
C ARG A 45 14.13 -22.19 -2.93
N GLU A 46 13.95 -21.34 -3.93
CA GLU A 46 14.94 -21.08 -4.97
C GLU A 46 16.26 -20.58 -4.38
N HIS A 47 16.18 -19.72 -3.36
CA HIS A 47 17.34 -19.19 -2.65
C HIS A 47 17.80 -20.03 -1.45
N SER A 48 17.25 -21.22 -1.24
CA SER A 48 17.61 -22.15 -0.15
C SER A 48 17.53 -21.53 1.25
N PHE A 49 16.54 -20.65 1.48
CA PHE A 49 16.32 -20.04 2.79
C PHE A 49 15.88 -21.08 3.84
N LYS A 50 16.29 -20.85 5.08
CA LYS A 50 15.88 -21.64 6.25
C LYS A 50 14.40 -21.37 6.57
N LYS A 51 13.80 -22.30 7.33
CA LYS A 51 12.40 -22.20 7.76
C LYS A 51 12.11 -20.89 8.51
N GLU A 52 13.03 -20.46 9.36
CA GLU A 52 12.91 -19.22 10.13
C GLU A 52 12.95 -18.00 9.20
N GLN A 53 13.84 -18.01 8.20
CA GLN A 53 13.96 -16.98 7.17
C GLN A 53 12.68 -16.89 6.33
N THR A 54 12.14 -18.03 5.87
CA THR A 54 10.87 -18.07 5.13
C THR A 54 9.71 -17.55 5.96
N SER A 55 9.61 -17.95 7.22
CA SER A 55 8.58 -17.45 8.14
C SER A 55 8.69 -15.94 8.35
N ALA A 56 9.91 -15.42 8.52
CA ALA A 56 10.13 -13.99 8.69
C ALA A 56 9.78 -13.22 7.41
N LEU A 57 10.21 -13.69 6.23
CA LEU A 57 9.90 -13.01 4.98
C LEU A 57 8.40 -12.97 4.69
N LEU A 58 7.68 -14.08 4.91
CA LEU A 58 6.23 -14.10 4.81
C LEU A 58 5.57 -13.08 5.76
N SER A 59 6.07 -12.98 7.00
CA SER A 59 5.58 -12.01 7.98
C SER A 59 5.84 -10.56 7.54
N ILE A 60 7.01 -10.28 6.97
CA ILE A 60 7.38 -8.96 6.42
C ILE A 60 6.41 -8.61 5.28
N ILE A 61 6.21 -9.50 4.32
CA ILE A 61 5.31 -9.27 3.18
C ILE A 61 3.87 -9.08 3.64
N LYS A 62 3.39 -9.87 4.60
CA LYS A 62 2.07 -9.69 5.22
C LYS A 62 1.95 -8.29 5.85
N SER A 63 2.95 -7.88 6.64
CA SER A 63 2.94 -6.59 7.34
C SER A 63 2.95 -5.40 6.37
N ILE A 64 3.75 -5.49 5.29
CA ILE A 64 3.78 -4.46 4.24
C ILE A 64 2.44 -4.43 3.51
N HIS A 65 1.85 -5.58 3.23
CA HIS A 65 0.55 -5.65 2.56
C HIS A 65 -0.57 -5.04 3.40
N GLU A 66 -0.64 -5.37 4.69
CA GLU A 66 -1.59 -4.79 5.64
C GLU A 66 -1.43 -3.26 5.74
N ALA A 67 -0.19 -2.76 5.85
CA ALA A 67 0.09 -1.32 5.88
C ALA A 67 -0.33 -0.63 4.56
N ASN A 68 -0.11 -1.28 3.42
CA ASN A 68 -0.52 -0.75 2.13
C ASN A 68 -2.04 -0.60 2.01
N ILE A 69 -2.82 -1.59 2.45
CA ILE A 69 -4.28 -1.58 2.28
C ILE A 69 -5.04 -0.77 3.35
N GLN A 70 -4.35 -0.36 4.43
CA GLN A 70 -4.95 0.39 5.54
C GLN A 70 -5.51 1.77 5.13
N THR A 71 -5.03 2.34 4.02
CA THR A 71 -5.47 3.64 3.51
C THR A 71 -5.76 3.57 2.01
N PRO A 72 -6.79 4.27 1.50
CA PRO A 72 -7.02 4.39 0.07
C PRO A 72 -5.99 5.29 -0.63
N LEU A 73 -5.24 6.10 0.13
CA LEU A 73 -4.25 7.03 -0.42
C LEU A 73 -2.98 6.31 -0.85
N ASN A 74 -2.23 6.90 -1.78
CA ASN A 74 -0.91 6.39 -2.14
C ASN A 74 0.05 6.51 -0.96
N ASN A 75 0.58 5.38 -0.50
CA ASN A 75 1.52 5.27 0.62
C ASN A 75 2.71 4.36 0.29
N ILE A 76 3.04 4.22 -1.00
CA ILE A 76 4.07 3.29 -1.47
C ILE A 76 5.44 3.56 -0.85
N GLU A 77 5.85 4.82 -0.75
CA GLU A 77 7.14 5.21 -0.16
C GLU A 77 7.21 4.84 1.32
N GLN A 78 6.11 5.04 2.05
CA GLN A 78 6.01 4.70 3.47
C GLN A 78 6.06 3.18 3.67
N CYS A 79 5.32 2.43 2.85
CA CYS A 79 5.34 0.96 2.88
C CYS A 79 6.73 0.41 2.55
N PHE A 80 7.42 1.04 1.59
CA PHE A 80 8.77 0.62 1.21
C PHE A 80 9.82 0.98 2.27
N LYS A 81 9.68 2.14 2.93
CA LYS A 81 10.50 2.50 4.09
C LYS A 81 10.27 1.50 5.23
N TYR A 82 9.02 1.18 5.53
CA TYR A 82 8.67 0.20 6.56
C TYR A 82 9.23 -1.19 6.26
N CYS A 83 9.18 -1.62 4.99
CA CYS A 83 9.84 -2.84 4.53
C CYS A 83 11.34 -2.86 4.87
N LYS A 84 12.07 -1.78 4.54
CA LYS A 84 13.50 -1.67 4.84
C LYS A 84 13.79 -1.71 6.34
N GLU A 85 12.99 -1.03 7.14
CA GLU A 85 13.13 -1.03 8.60
C GLU A 85 12.93 -2.45 9.17
N LEU A 86 11.90 -3.18 8.72
CA LEU A 86 11.68 -4.57 9.10
C LEU A 86 12.84 -5.46 8.69
N LEU A 87 13.31 -5.37 7.44
CA LEU A 87 14.46 -6.14 6.97
C LEU A 87 15.71 -5.87 7.82
N LEU A 88 16.00 -4.60 8.12
CA LEU A 88 17.16 -4.23 8.94
C LEU A 88 17.10 -4.85 10.34
N CYS A 89 15.92 -4.90 10.96
CA CYS A 89 15.69 -5.58 12.24
C CYS A 89 15.97 -7.08 12.18
N HIS A 90 15.85 -7.70 11.00
CA HIS A 90 16.12 -9.12 10.78
C HIS A 90 17.52 -9.41 10.21
N SER A 91 18.38 -8.40 10.06
CA SER A 91 19.73 -8.57 9.50
C SER A 91 20.84 -8.11 10.45
N VAL A 92 20.56 -7.16 11.34
CA VAL A 92 21.55 -6.65 12.29
C VAL A 92 21.37 -7.32 13.65
N ARG A 93 22.46 -7.68 14.34
CA ARG A 93 22.40 -8.27 15.69
C ARG A 93 22.48 -7.21 16.80
N ARG A 94 21.35 -6.74 17.31
CA ARG A 94 21.22 -5.79 18.43
C ARG A 94 20.03 -6.20 19.32
N PRO A 95 20.24 -7.15 20.27
CA PRO A 95 19.23 -7.46 21.28
C PRO A 95 18.85 -6.18 22.07
N PRO A 96 17.58 -5.98 22.46
CA PRO A 96 16.44 -6.90 22.38
C PRO A 96 15.62 -6.85 21.07
N PHE A 97 15.95 -5.95 20.12
CA PHE A 97 15.06 -5.61 19.01
C PHE A 97 15.44 -6.24 17.65
N SER A 98 16.68 -6.71 17.47
CA SER A 98 17.13 -7.20 16.17
C SER A 98 17.94 -8.49 16.24
N ILE A 99 17.68 -9.38 15.28
CA ILE A 99 18.22 -10.73 15.18
C ILE A 99 18.91 -10.85 13.82
N ASN A 100 20.11 -11.43 13.76
CA ASN A 100 20.81 -11.68 12.50
C ASN A 100 20.26 -12.95 11.83
N LEU A 101 19.13 -12.80 11.14
CA LEU A 101 18.45 -13.87 10.42
C LEU A 101 18.83 -13.90 8.93
N PHE A 102 19.08 -12.74 8.34
CA PHE A 102 19.50 -12.58 6.94
C PHE A 102 20.90 -11.95 6.84
N SER A 103 21.73 -12.50 5.98
CA SER A 103 23.00 -11.91 5.55
C SER A 103 22.79 -10.73 4.60
N SER A 104 23.82 -9.89 4.42
CA SER A 104 23.74 -8.71 3.53
C SER A 104 23.36 -9.07 2.08
N GLU A 105 23.87 -10.20 1.58
CA GLU A 105 23.56 -10.70 0.24
C GLU A 105 22.09 -11.12 0.12
N GLU A 106 21.57 -11.86 1.11
CA GLU A 106 20.17 -12.27 1.16
C GLU A 106 19.23 -11.06 1.25
N VAL A 107 19.60 -10.04 2.04
CA VAL A 107 18.82 -8.78 2.16
C VAL A 107 18.67 -8.08 0.83
N SER A 108 19.76 -7.94 0.09
CA SER A 108 19.75 -7.28 -1.22
C SER A 108 18.86 -8.05 -2.19
N CYS A 109 18.97 -9.37 -2.20
CA CYS A 109 18.14 -10.25 -3.01
C CYS A 109 16.63 -10.15 -2.65
N ILE A 110 16.31 -10.15 -1.36
CA ILE A 110 14.93 -9.97 -0.87
C ILE A 110 14.39 -8.60 -1.28
N LEU A 111 15.20 -7.54 -1.18
CA LEU A 111 14.75 -6.19 -1.51
C LEU A 111 14.43 -6.06 -3.01
N GLU A 112 15.27 -6.64 -3.87
CA GLU A 112 15.01 -6.73 -5.30
C GLU A 112 13.75 -7.55 -5.60
N TYR A 113 13.58 -8.69 -4.92
CA TYR A 113 12.38 -9.52 -5.04
C TYR A 113 11.12 -8.72 -4.67
N ILE A 114 11.08 -8.07 -3.51
CA ILE A 114 9.93 -7.28 -3.05
C ILE A 114 9.65 -6.12 -4.01
N HIS A 115 10.70 -5.48 -4.55
CA HIS A 115 10.51 -4.42 -5.52
C HIS A 115 9.80 -4.93 -6.80
N ASN A 116 10.29 -6.04 -7.34
CA ASN A 116 9.78 -6.60 -8.58
C ASN A 116 8.40 -7.24 -8.43
N SER A 117 8.17 -7.98 -7.34
CA SER A 117 6.93 -8.74 -7.12
C SER A 117 5.82 -7.91 -6.49
N TYR A 118 6.16 -6.97 -5.60
CA TYR A 118 5.17 -6.23 -4.81
C TYR A 118 5.08 -4.76 -5.23
N VAL A 119 6.19 -4.01 -5.15
CA VAL A 119 6.20 -2.55 -5.37
C VAL A 119 5.78 -2.19 -6.79
N ARG A 120 6.28 -2.93 -7.79
CA ARG A 120 5.92 -2.72 -9.20
C ARG A 120 4.42 -2.90 -9.47
N HIS A 121 3.78 -3.74 -8.69
CA HIS A 121 2.36 -4.08 -8.79
C HIS A 121 1.50 -3.39 -7.72
N TYR A 122 1.99 -2.34 -7.06
CA TYR A 122 1.28 -1.71 -5.92
C TYR A 122 -0.15 -1.28 -6.27
N LYS A 123 -0.39 -0.77 -7.50
CA LYS A 123 -1.70 -0.32 -7.96
C LYS A 123 -2.72 -1.46 -8.00
N LEU A 124 -2.28 -2.67 -8.35
CA LEU A 124 -3.14 -3.86 -8.38
C LEU A 124 -3.62 -4.19 -6.97
N TYR A 125 -2.70 -4.25 -6.01
CA TYR A 125 -3.04 -4.51 -4.61
C TYR A 125 -3.95 -3.43 -4.04
N LYS A 126 -3.66 -2.15 -4.31
CA LYS A 126 -4.56 -1.05 -3.93
C LYS A 126 -5.95 -1.25 -4.51
N TYR A 127 -6.07 -1.49 -5.81
CA TYR A 127 -7.36 -1.62 -6.48
C TYR A 127 -8.22 -2.74 -5.90
N ILE A 128 -7.63 -3.90 -5.60
CA ILE A 128 -8.36 -5.10 -5.16
C ILE A 128 -8.77 -5.01 -3.68
N PHE A 129 -7.87 -4.51 -2.84
CA PHE A 129 -8.01 -4.59 -1.38
C PHE A 129 -8.49 -3.28 -0.73
N THR A 130 -8.44 -2.14 -1.42
CA THR A 130 -8.93 -0.88 -0.85
C THR A 130 -10.47 -0.90 -0.71
N PRO A 131 -11.02 -0.61 0.47
CA PRO A 131 -12.46 -0.44 0.64
C PRO A 131 -12.98 0.74 -0.19
N GLN A 132 -14.01 0.54 -1.00
CA GLN A 132 -14.66 1.63 -1.73
C GLN A 132 -15.57 2.42 -0.78
N VAL A 133 -15.28 3.70 -0.58
CA VAL A 133 -16.18 4.61 0.14
C VAL A 133 -17.29 5.06 -0.82
N LYS A 134 -18.48 4.47 -0.70
CA LYS A 134 -19.66 4.79 -1.53
C LYS A 134 -20.60 5.79 -0.86
N LEU A 135 -20.07 6.72 -0.06
CA LEU A 135 -20.90 7.70 0.62
C LEU A 135 -20.87 9.04 -0.13
N ASP A 136 -21.92 9.30 -0.91
CA ASP A 136 -22.17 10.61 -1.53
C ASP A 136 -23.12 11.40 -0.61
N LEU A 137 -22.56 12.36 0.13
CA LEU A 137 -23.33 13.24 1.01
C LEU A 137 -23.53 14.58 0.31
N SER A 138 -24.75 14.82 -0.16
CA SER A 138 -25.18 16.16 -0.58
C SER A 138 -25.68 16.94 0.64
N LEU A 139 -24.92 17.98 1.02
CA LEU A 139 -25.29 18.89 2.10
C LEU A 139 -25.80 20.20 1.49
N THR A 140 -27.09 20.47 1.69
CA THR A 140 -27.68 21.76 1.36
C THR A 140 -27.76 22.59 2.64
N TYR A 141 -26.95 23.64 2.72
CA TYR A 141 -27.03 24.59 3.83
C TYR A 141 -28.20 25.55 3.60
N SER A 142 -29.22 25.49 4.45
CA SER A 142 -30.43 26.31 4.34
C SER A 142 -30.27 27.75 4.84
N GLY A 143 -29.06 28.17 5.22
CA GLY A 143 -28.86 29.46 5.87
C GLY A 143 -29.49 29.53 7.26
N PHE A 144 -29.05 30.49 8.06
CA PHE A 144 -29.84 31.01 9.17
C PHE A 144 -30.89 31.95 8.59
N PRO A 145 -32.18 31.89 9.01
CA PRO A 145 -33.13 32.92 8.62
C PRO A 145 -32.62 34.26 9.13
N ASP A 146 -32.43 35.21 8.21
CA ASP A 146 -32.11 36.58 8.56
C ASP A 146 -33.20 37.09 9.50
N GLN A 147 -32.84 37.35 10.76
CA GLN A 147 -33.72 38.09 11.65
C GLN A 147 -33.85 39.51 11.08
N ASP A 148 -35.01 39.76 10.49
CA ASP A 148 -35.69 41.02 10.27
C ASP A 148 -34.84 42.26 10.58
N LYS A 149 -34.17 42.78 9.54
CA LYS A 149 -33.74 44.18 9.54
C LYS A 149 -34.98 45.04 9.57
N HIS A 150 -35.33 45.51 10.76
CA HIS A 150 -36.35 46.53 10.98
C HIS A 150 -36.15 47.71 10.01
N THR A 151 -37.22 47.95 9.27
CA THR A 151 -37.55 49.08 8.41
C THR A 151 -37.05 50.43 8.92
N MET A 152 -36.40 51.20 8.05
CA MET A 152 -36.66 52.62 7.89
C MET A 152 -36.62 52.95 6.39
N GLU A 153 -37.78 53.36 5.88
CA GLU A 153 -38.01 53.86 4.52
C GLU A 153 -37.22 55.16 4.29
N ASP A 154 -36.65 55.36 3.08
CA ASP A 154 -37.13 56.40 2.15
C ASP A 154 -36.38 56.34 0.80
N SER A 155 -37.18 56.56 -0.26
CA SER A 155 -36.85 57.22 -1.54
C SER A 155 -36.22 56.46 -2.71
N SER A 156 -37.13 56.03 -3.60
CA SER A 156 -37.19 56.30 -5.05
C SER A 156 -36.05 55.87 -6.01
N ALA A 157 -36.41 54.93 -6.89
CA ALA A 157 -35.73 54.43 -8.09
C ALA A 157 -35.74 55.48 -9.27
N PRO A 158 -35.15 55.27 -10.48
CA PRO A 158 -34.88 53.96 -11.12
C PRO A 158 -33.61 53.76 -12.01
N GLU A 159 -33.35 52.46 -12.21
CA GLU A 159 -32.89 51.71 -13.42
C GLU A 159 -31.57 52.01 -14.16
N ALA A 160 -30.70 50.98 -14.26
CA ALA A 160 -30.37 50.32 -15.54
C ALA A 160 -29.50 49.03 -15.35
N GLU A 161 -30.10 47.88 -15.71
CA GLU A 161 -29.61 46.65 -16.39
C GLU A 161 -28.10 46.27 -16.33
N ALA A 162 -27.72 45.14 -15.70
CA ALA A 162 -27.70 43.74 -16.20
C ALA A 162 -26.38 43.32 -16.91
N LYS A 163 -25.66 42.33 -16.34
CA LYS A 163 -25.43 41.00 -16.94
C LYS A 163 -24.43 40.13 -16.14
N THR A 164 -24.92 38.93 -15.88
CA THR A 164 -24.28 37.68 -15.47
C THR A 164 -23.17 37.24 -16.43
N ASP A 165 -22.09 36.61 -15.95
CA ASP A 165 -21.70 35.28 -16.44
C ASP A 165 -20.80 34.51 -15.47
N SER A 166 -21.09 33.22 -15.45
CA SER A 166 -20.56 32.08 -14.74
C SER A 166 -19.30 31.46 -15.36
N GLY A 167 -18.50 30.76 -14.54
CA GLY A 167 -17.63 29.66 -15.02
C GLY A 167 -16.35 29.43 -14.21
N PRO A 168 -16.27 28.39 -13.36
CA PRO A 168 -15.02 27.94 -12.75
C PRO A 168 -14.19 27.09 -13.73
N GLN A 169 -12.87 27.29 -13.69
CA GLN A 169 -11.85 26.53 -14.42
C GLN A 169 -11.86 25.05 -14.03
N THR A 170 -12.03 24.17 -15.02
CA THR A 170 -11.64 22.75 -14.92
C THR A 170 -10.14 22.65 -15.12
N GLN A 171 -9.40 22.34 -14.06
CA GLN A 171 -8.00 21.92 -14.15
C GLN A 171 -7.96 20.39 -14.24
N GLU A 172 -7.69 19.86 -15.43
CA GLU A 172 -7.23 18.48 -15.61
C GLU A 172 -5.80 18.35 -15.07
N ALA A 173 -5.65 17.69 -13.92
CA ALA A 173 -4.35 17.21 -13.47
C ALA A 173 -4.03 15.91 -14.21
N SER A 174 -3.17 16.02 -15.22
CA SER A 174 -2.54 14.88 -15.89
C SER A 174 -1.54 14.25 -14.92
N ILE A 175 -1.84 13.04 -14.46
CA ILE A 175 -0.96 12.25 -13.60
C ILE A 175 0.17 11.68 -14.47
N ALA A 176 1.38 12.18 -14.24
CA ALA A 176 2.59 11.78 -14.94
C ALA A 176 3.00 10.33 -14.60
N GLU A 177 3.29 9.57 -15.64
CA GLU A 177 4.02 8.31 -15.61
C GLU A 177 5.49 8.60 -15.29
N SER A 178 6.00 8.25 -14.09
CA SER A 178 7.43 8.39 -13.78
C SER A 178 7.92 7.59 -12.55
N GLU A 179 7.07 7.36 -11.55
CA GLU A 179 7.57 7.05 -10.19
C GLU A 179 8.13 5.62 -9.98
N GLY A 180 7.76 4.67 -10.83
CA GLY A 180 8.29 3.30 -10.75
C GLY A 180 9.81 3.23 -11.02
N ASP A 181 10.33 4.10 -11.89
CA ASP A 181 11.75 4.15 -12.24
C ASP A 181 12.57 4.93 -11.20
N THR A 182 11.94 5.84 -10.46
CA THR A 182 12.58 6.60 -9.37
C THR A 182 12.85 5.70 -8.15
N LEU A 183 11.90 4.83 -7.78
CA LEU A 183 12.09 3.86 -6.70
C LEU A 183 13.15 2.81 -7.03
N GLY A 184 13.23 2.34 -8.28
CA GLY A 184 14.30 1.44 -8.73
C GLY A 184 15.70 2.07 -8.62
N LYS A 185 15.83 3.39 -8.84
CA LYS A 185 17.09 4.14 -8.65
C LYS A 185 17.43 4.33 -7.17
N ILE A 186 16.44 4.55 -6.30
CA ILE A 186 16.63 4.65 -4.84
C ILE A 186 17.10 3.31 -4.26
N ILE A 187 16.58 2.20 -4.77
CA ILE A 187 16.98 0.84 -4.33
C ILE A 187 18.44 0.55 -4.66
N LYS A 188 18.88 0.88 -5.88
CA LYS A 188 20.29 0.73 -6.27
C LYS A 188 21.24 1.59 -5.43
N LYS A 189 20.78 2.78 -5.01
CA LYS A 189 21.55 3.67 -4.14
C LYS A 189 21.66 3.12 -2.73
N ASP A 190 20.57 2.64 -2.15
CA ASP A 190 20.54 2.18 -0.76
C ASP A 190 21.16 0.79 -0.58
N CYS A 191 21.12 -0.10 -1.59
CA CYS A 191 21.91 -1.34 -1.58
C CYS A 191 23.43 -1.08 -1.52
N ALA A 192 23.89 0.08 -2.00
CA ALA A 192 25.29 0.47 -1.88
C ALA A 192 25.64 0.97 -0.47
N GLU A 193 24.69 1.58 0.25
CA GLU A 193 24.87 2.11 1.60
C GLU A 193 24.80 1.02 2.69
N ILE A 194 24.16 -0.13 2.42
CA ILE A 194 24.14 -1.30 3.32
C ILE A 194 25.49 -2.06 3.33
N ASN A 195 26.35 -1.84 2.33
CA ASN A 195 27.67 -2.47 2.20
C ASN A 195 28.85 -1.68 2.82
N VAL A 196 28.56 -0.71 3.70
CA VAL A 196 29.56 0.08 4.45
C VAL A 196 29.42 -0.20 5.95
#